data_AF-A0AAW1BWK6-F1
#
_entry.id   AF-A0AAW1BWK6-F1
#
_cell.length_a   1.000
_cell.length_b   1.000
_cell.length_c   1.000
_cell.angle_alpha   90.00
_cell.angle_beta   90.00
_cell.angle_gamma   90.00
#
_symmetry.space_group_name_H-M   'P 1'
#
loop_
_entity.id
_entity.type
_entity.pdbx_description
1 polymer ?
#
loop_
_entity_poly.entity_id
_entity_poly.type
_entity_poly.pdbx_seq_one_letter_code
_entity_poly.pdbx_strand_id
1 'polypeptide(L)'
;MAADVYKKKDGPNGSLAPTDGHQSERSESPTPGLTEGTEPGAGQEGAIFVHTKSYEDLTSTDNTELAPKSPGEREESQGDELKMEEISKDFSELSTQLTGIALDLEEEIRQNSEGNLELSPQASRRGSVLSGKEEEDITMEAWRMHQKHIFVLSEAGKPIYSRYGCEEALSTTMGVMMALVSFVEAEKNAIRSIHADGYKVVFVRKSPLVLVAVAQTRQSEQEIAQELLYIYYQIVSLLTLTQLNRIFQQKQNYDLRRLLAGSERITDNLVDLMARDPSFLMGAARCLPMAAGVRDVVGIPDLRHFIYKSKSSGLFTSPEIEAPYITEEEKERLLELYQFLHSRAHNSSRPLNNIYYTGSNENLLAWVTSAFELYVCFSPLGTKAAAVSAVNKLMKWIRKEEDRLFILTPQTY
;
A
#
# COMPACT_ATOMS: atom_id res chain seq x y z
N MET A 1 27.43 17.94 -68.64
CA MET A 1 27.83 19.13 -69.44
C MET A 1 26.99 20.31 -68.97
N ALA A 2 27.51 21.53 -69.03
CA ALA A 2 26.87 22.72 -68.45
C ALA A 2 26.25 23.63 -69.54
N ALA A 3 25.25 24.43 -69.16
CA ALA A 3 24.81 25.63 -69.89
C ALA A 3 23.88 26.52 -69.02
N ASP A 4 24.46 27.46 -68.25
CA ASP A 4 23.73 28.62 -67.73
C ASP A 4 23.66 29.73 -68.80
N VAL A 5 22.53 30.44 -68.95
CA VAL A 5 22.53 31.83 -69.46
C VAL A 5 21.50 32.72 -68.75
N TYR A 6 22.04 33.71 -68.04
CA TYR A 6 21.41 34.85 -67.35
C TYR A 6 20.44 35.76 -68.14
N LYS A 7 19.58 36.45 -67.37
CA LYS A 7 19.45 37.94 -67.28
C LYS A 7 18.79 38.29 -65.91
N LYS A 8 19.36 39.12 -65.02
CA LYS A 8 19.53 40.61 -65.01
C LYS A 8 18.19 41.38 -65.07
N LYS A 9 17.91 42.45 -64.29
CA LYS A 9 18.54 43.17 -63.11
C LYS A 9 17.40 44.08 -62.51
N ASP A 10 17.48 44.96 -61.49
CA ASP A 10 18.56 45.59 -60.70
C ASP A 10 18.07 46.13 -59.32
N GLY A 11 18.95 46.75 -58.52
CA GLY A 11 18.64 47.64 -57.37
C GLY A 11 18.68 49.15 -57.73
N PRO A 12 18.69 50.14 -56.78
CA PRO A 12 19.55 50.13 -55.57
C PRO A 12 19.05 50.86 -54.28
N ASN A 13 19.94 50.87 -53.28
CA ASN A 13 20.01 51.52 -51.95
C ASN A 13 19.41 52.93 -51.72
N GLY A 14 19.07 53.24 -50.46
CA GLY A 14 18.93 54.61 -49.89
C GLY A 14 18.65 54.59 -48.37
N SER A 15 19.14 55.55 -47.58
CA SER A 15 19.04 55.57 -46.10
C SER A 15 18.66 56.96 -45.52
N LEU A 16 18.32 56.98 -44.22
CA LEU A 16 18.10 58.11 -43.30
C LEU A 16 16.69 58.77 -43.24
N ALA A 17 16.33 59.21 -42.02
CA ALA A 17 15.17 60.03 -41.62
C ALA A 17 15.67 61.47 -41.23
N PRO A 18 15.03 62.38 -40.44
CA PRO A 18 14.00 62.22 -39.37
C PRO A 18 12.94 63.38 -39.27
N THR A 19 12.42 63.67 -38.07
CA THR A 19 11.62 64.84 -37.59
C THR A 19 10.14 64.94 -38.02
N ASP A 20 9.19 65.43 -37.20
CA ASP A 20 9.22 65.81 -35.76
C ASP A 20 7.83 65.67 -35.09
N GLY A 21 7.73 65.63 -33.75
CA GLY A 21 6.43 65.30 -33.10
C GLY A 21 6.21 65.44 -31.58
N HIS A 22 7.06 66.11 -30.80
CA HIS A 22 6.86 66.46 -29.37
C HIS A 22 6.79 65.32 -28.31
N GLN A 23 7.07 65.70 -27.05
CA GLN A 23 7.11 64.86 -25.84
C GLN A 23 5.95 65.22 -24.89
N SER A 24 5.38 64.26 -24.16
CA SER A 24 5.42 64.28 -22.68
C SER A 24 4.99 62.96 -22.02
N GLU A 25 5.61 62.69 -20.87
CA GLU A 25 5.17 61.96 -19.66
C GLU A 25 4.05 60.87 -19.67
N ARG A 26 4.49 59.66 -19.27
CA ARG A 26 4.02 58.86 -18.11
C ARG A 26 2.60 58.22 -18.08
N SER A 27 2.64 56.88 -18.01
CA SER A 27 1.86 55.96 -17.15
C SER A 27 0.37 55.65 -17.43
N GLU A 28 -0.01 54.47 -16.91
CA GLU A 28 -1.35 53.87 -16.76
C GLU A 28 -2.08 53.32 -18.01
N SER A 29 -2.34 52.02 -17.96
CA SER A 29 -3.27 51.28 -18.84
C SER A 29 -4.32 50.57 -17.96
N PRO A 30 -5.63 50.69 -18.23
CA PRO A 30 -6.66 50.41 -17.22
C PRO A 30 -7.12 48.94 -17.15
N THR A 31 -7.15 48.41 -15.92
CA THR A 31 -8.20 47.49 -15.42
C THR A 31 -9.54 48.24 -15.29
N PRO A 32 -10.73 47.59 -15.22
CA PRO A 32 -10.99 46.33 -14.51
C PRO A 32 -11.89 45.29 -15.20
N GLY A 33 -11.96 44.12 -14.57
CA GLY A 33 -12.86 43.02 -14.95
C GLY A 33 -12.66 41.77 -14.07
N LEU A 34 -12.86 41.90 -12.75
CA LEU A 34 -12.78 40.75 -11.84
C LEU A 34 -13.97 39.81 -12.07
N THR A 35 -13.67 38.54 -12.33
CA THR A 35 -14.57 37.41 -12.07
C THR A 35 -13.81 36.42 -11.17
N GLU A 36 -14.35 36.12 -9.99
CA GLU A 36 -13.73 35.24 -9.00
C GLU A 36 -13.48 33.81 -9.51
N GLY A 37 -12.49 33.13 -8.93
CA GLY A 37 -12.42 31.66 -8.91
C GLY A 37 -11.60 30.96 -10.00
N THR A 38 -10.48 31.52 -10.47
CA THR A 38 -9.55 30.81 -11.39
C THR A 38 -8.07 30.90 -10.96
N GLU A 39 -7.75 30.37 -9.77
CA GLU A 39 -6.36 30.10 -9.37
C GLU A 39 -6.04 28.60 -9.47
N PRO A 40 -4.96 28.20 -10.18
CA PRO A 40 -4.53 26.81 -10.26
C PRO A 40 -3.79 26.39 -8.98
N GLY A 41 -4.54 26.06 -7.93
CA GLY A 41 -4.01 25.59 -6.65
C GLY A 41 -5.02 25.44 -5.52
N ALA A 42 -6.18 26.11 -5.61
CA ALA A 42 -7.23 26.08 -4.59
C ALA A 42 -8.05 24.77 -4.62
N GLY A 43 -7.45 23.64 -4.20
CA GLY A 43 -8.15 22.35 -4.13
C GLY A 43 -7.25 21.12 -4.01
N GLN A 44 -6.35 21.06 -3.03
CA GLN A 44 -5.59 19.85 -2.69
C GLN A 44 -5.56 19.57 -1.18
N GLU A 45 -6.63 18.95 -0.68
CA GLU A 45 -6.52 18.13 0.53
C GLU A 45 -5.80 16.82 0.15
N GLY A 46 -4.70 16.48 0.83
CA GLY A 46 -4.02 15.18 0.64
C GLY A 46 -2.74 15.15 -0.21
N ALA A 47 -1.92 16.21 -0.21
CA ALA A 47 -0.54 16.11 -0.71
C ALA A 47 0.38 15.39 0.29
N ILE A 48 0.57 14.07 0.13
CA ILE A 48 1.49 13.28 0.98
C ILE A 48 2.91 13.35 0.43
N PHE A 49 3.84 13.92 1.21
CA PHE A 49 5.26 13.99 0.90
C PHE A 49 5.94 12.66 1.24
N VAL A 50 6.28 11.86 0.24
CA VAL A 50 6.96 10.56 0.43
C VAL A 50 8.48 10.73 0.38
N HIS A 51 9.14 10.59 1.53
CA HIS A 51 10.58 10.37 1.58
C HIS A 51 10.85 8.88 1.30
N THR A 52 11.59 8.56 0.23
CA THR A 52 11.76 7.19 -0.28
C THR A 52 12.79 6.35 0.50
N LYS A 53 12.54 6.15 1.79
CA LYS A 53 13.06 5.01 2.57
C LYS A 53 11.87 4.12 2.93
N SER A 54 11.94 2.83 2.65
CA SER A 54 10.97 1.88 3.20
C SER A 54 11.13 1.84 4.73
N TYR A 55 10.04 1.61 5.45
CA TYR A 55 10.12 1.29 6.89
C TYR A 55 10.94 0.00 7.12
N GLU A 56 11.04 -0.86 6.12
CA GLU A 56 11.90 -2.05 6.09
C GLU A 56 13.39 -1.66 6.13
N ASP A 57 13.81 -0.58 5.45
CA ASP A 57 15.20 -0.06 5.46
C ASP A 57 15.60 0.55 6.81
N LEU A 58 14.62 0.92 7.64
CA LEU A 58 14.81 1.49 8.98
C LEU A 58 14.74 0.42 10.09
N THR A 59 14.31 -0.80 9.76
CA THR A 59 14.10 -1.89 10.73
C THR A 59 14.88 -3.16 10.42
N SER A 60 15.79 -3.12 9.44
CA SER A 60 16.82 -4.15 9.25
C SER A 60 17.81 -4.14 10.41
N THR A 61 17.67 -5.10 11.34
CA THR A 61 18.67 -5.32 12.39
C THR A 61 19.96 -5.86 11.81
N ASP A 62 21.00 -5.03 11.86
CA ASP A 62 22.29 -5.29 11.23
C ASP A 62 23.07 -6.39 12.00
N ASN A 63 22.83 -7.64 11.64
CA ASN A 63 23.56 -8.81 12.14
C ASN A 63 24.94 -8.93 11.44
N THR A 64 25.72 -7.85 11.53
CA THR A 64 27.10 -7.75 11.05
C THR A 64 28.04 -7.52 12.24
N GLU A 65 29.20 -8.17 12.26
CA GLU A 65 30.04 -8.28 13.46
C GLU A 65 30.64 -6.94 13.93
N LEU A 66 30.82 -6.83 15.25
CA LEU A 66 31.21 -5.61 15.97
C LEU A 66 32.60 -5.05 15.55
N ALA A 67 32.59 -3.99 14.75
CA ALA A 67 33.71 -3.06 14.62
C ALA A 67 33.52 -1.83 15.55
N PRO A 68 34.59 -1.27 16.16
CA PRO A 68 34.46 -0.17 17.11
C PRO A 68 34.14 1.16 16.41
N LYS A 69 32.98 1.75 16.76
CA LYS A 69 32.52 3.07 16.28
C LYS A 69 33.43 4.22 16.76
N SER A 70 33.47 5.29 15.97
CA SER A 70 34.33 6.46 16.23
C SER A 70 33.70 7.44 17.24
N PRO A 71 34.47 8.33 17.90
CA PRO A 71 33.95 9.16 19.00
C PRO A 71 32.82 10.14 18.66
N GLY A 72 32.60 10.48 17.38
CA GLY A 72 31.61 11.48 16.95
C GLY A 72 30.16 11.00 16.95
N GLU A 73 29.91 9.69 16.87
CA GLU A 73 28.56 9.12 16.67
C GLU A 73 27.66 9.16 17.93
N ARG A 74 28.12 9.76 19.03
CA ARG A 74 27.39 9.80 20.32
C ARG A 74 26.52 11.03 20.53
N GLU A 75 26.74 12.10 19.78
CA GLU A 75 25.96 13.35 19.92
C GLU A 75 24.74 13.35 18.97
N GLU A 76 24.85 12.75 17.78
CA GLU A 76 23.72 12.59 16.86
C GLU A 76 22.65 11.63 17.40
N SER A 77 23.03 10.55 18.10
CA SER A 77 22.07 9.55 18.60
C SER A 77 21.07 10.13 19.61
N GLN A 78 21.52 11.00 20.50
CA GLN A 78 20.63 11.67 21.46
C GLN A 78 19.70 12.69 20.78
N GLY A 79 20.17 13.31 19.69
CA GLY A 79 19.38 14.23 18.88
C GLY A 79 18.24 13.54 18.11
N ASP A 80 18.39 12.28 17.74
CA ASP A 80 17.33 11.49 17.08
C ASP A 80 16.43 10.75 18.06
N GLU A 81 16.93 10.31 19.23
CA GLU A 81 16.08 9.77 20.31
C GLU A 81 15.00 10.77 20.75
N LEU A 82 15.37 12.04 20.97
CA LEU A 82 14.42 13.10 21.37
C LEU A 82 13.36 13.38 20.30
N LYS A 83 13.72 13.38 19.01
CA LYS A 83 12.75 13.51 17.90
C LYS A 83 11.82 12.30 17.83
N MET A 84 12.33 11.10 18.12
CA MET A 84 11.54 9.86 18.13
C MET A 84 10.48 9.88 19.24
N GLU A 85 10.82 10.42 20.42
CA GLU A 85 9.85 10.65 21.51
C GLU A 85 8.80 11.70 21.14
N GLU A 86 9.20 12.81 20.52
CA GLU A 86 8.29 13.88 20.07
C GLU A 86 7.30 13.38 19.00
N ILE A 87 7.79 12.69 17.96
CA ILE A 87 6.96 12.04 16.93
C ILE A 87 6.05 10.97 17.54
N SER A 88 6.54 10.19 18.51
CA SER A 88 5.72 9.19 19.21
C SER A 88 4.60 9.82 20.03
N LYS A 89 4.80 11.05 20.54
CA LYS A 89 3.77 11.80 21.27
C LYS A 89 2.72 12.36 20.31
N ASP A 90 3.14 13.01 19.23
CA ASP A 90 2.25 13.56 18.20
C ASP A 90 1.36 12.46 17.58
N PHE A 91 1.94 11.28 17.29
CA PHE A 91 1.16 10.14 16.83
C PHE A 91 0.16 9.64 17.89
N SER A 92 0.51 9.65 19.18
CA SER A 92 -0.42 9.26 20.25
C SER A 92 -1.60 10.23 20.33
N GLU A 93 -1.36 11.54 20.22
CA GLU A 93 -2.41 12.56 20.22
C GLU A 93 -3.33 12.42 18.99
N LEU A 94 -2.78 12.15 17.80
CA LEU A 94 -3.54 11.87 16.58
C LEU A 94 -4.37 10.57 16.68
N SER A 95 -3.81 9.51 17.28
CA SER A 95 -4.52 8.25 17.54
C SER A 95 -5.71 8.47 18.48
N THR A 96 -5.52 9.26 19.54
CA THR A 96 -6.60 9.68 20.45
C THR A 96 -7.66 10.53 19.75
N GLN A 97 -7.28 11.39 18.79
CA GLN A 97 -8.26 12.15 17.98
C GLN A 97 -9.06 11.25 17.02
N LEU A 98 -8.45 10.21 16.44
CA LEU A 98 -9.15 9.25 15.56
C LEU A 98 -10.07 8.27 16.31
N THR A 99 -9.65 7.79 17.48
CA THR A 99 -10.37 6.77 18.25
C THR A 99 -11.33 7.35 19.30
N GLY A 100 -11.11 8.60 19.72
CA GLY A 100 -11.81 9.22 20.85
C GLY A 100 -11.34 8.71 22.21
N ILE A 101 -10.28 7.88 22.27
CA ILE A 101 -9.76 7.27 23.50
C ILE A 101 -8.40 7.87 23.82
N ALA A 102 -8.29 8.56 24.96
CA ALA A 102 -7.01 8.91 25.55
C ALA A 102 -6.36 7.63 26.11
N LEU A 103 -5.33 7.11 25.42
CA LEU A 103 -4.53 5.98 25.88
C LEU A 103 -3.55 6.43 26.98
N ASP A 104 -4.08 6.90 28.11
CA ASP A 104 -3.30 7.27 29.30
C ASP A 104 -2.86 5.99 30.05
N LEU A 105 -1.98 5.25 29.37
CA LEU A 105 -1.60 3.88 29.67
C LEU A 105 -0.98 3.74 31.08
N GLU A 106 -0.40 4.80 31.61
CA GLU A 106 0.15 4.80 32.98
C GLU A 106 -0.95 4.80 34.04
N GLU A 107 -2.13 5.38 33.80
CA GLU A 107 -3.30 5.18 34.67
C GLU A 107 -3.80 3.74 34.59
N GLU A 108 -4.06 3.19 33.38
CA GLU A 108 -4.67 1.86 33.28
C GLU A 108 -3.76 0.74 33.82
N ILE A 109 -2.43 0.88 33.67
CA ILE A 109 -1.45 -0.03 34.28
C ILE A 109 -1.39 0.13 35.81
N ARG A 110 -1.49 1.37 36.35
CA ARG A 110 -1.47 1.66 37.80
C ARG A 110 -2.75 1.23 38.50
N GLN A 111 -3.93 1.55 37.96
CA GLN A 111 -5.23 1.19 38.54
C GLN A 111 -5.37 -0.34 38.70
N ASN A 112 -4.85 -1.12 37.74
CA ASN A 112 -4.75 -2.59 37.82
C ASN A 112 -3.65 -3.12 38.76
N SER A 113 -3.00 -2.26 39.58
CA SER A 113 -2.07 -2.66 40.64
C SER A 113 -2.67 -2.56 42.05
N GLU A 114 -3.82 -1.88 42.21
CA GLU A 114 -4.50 -1.67 43.51
C GLU A 114 -6.02 -1.94 43.41
N GLY A 115 -6.43 -3.07 42.81
CA GLY A 115 -7.85 -3.33 42.58
C GLY A 115 -8.23 -4.78 42.31
N ASN A 116 -8.33 -5.60 43.36
CA ASN A 116 -9.02 -6.90 43.26
C ASN A 116 -10.54 -6.69 43.47
N LEU A 117 -11.19 -6.07 42.50
CA LEU A 117 -12.62 -5.72 42.52
C LEU A 117 -13.33 -6.27 41.28
N GLU A 118 -14.32 -7.15 41.49
CA GLU A 118 -15.21 -7.65 40.45
C GLU A 118 -16.15 -6.52 39.98
N LEU A 119 -15.84 -5.92 38.83
CA LEU A 119 -16.73 -4.94 38.20
C LEU A 119 -17.91 -5.64 37.52
N SER A 120 -19.12 -5.28 37.94
CA SER A 120 -20.38 -5.87 37.47
C SER A 120 -20.56 -5.75 35.94
N PRO A 121 -21.12 -6.76 35.23
CA PRO A 121 -21.17 -6.82 33.75
C PRO A 121 -22.03 -5.76 33.02
N GLN A 122 -22.43 -4.67 33.68
CA GLN A 122 -23.39 -3.69 33.14
C GLN A 122 -22.76 -2.40 32.60
N ALA A 123 -21.46 -2.17 32.79
CA ALA A 123 -20.77 -0.98 32.27
C ALA A 123 -20.56 -1.01 30.74
N SER A 124 -20.19 -2.17 30.17
CA SER A 124 -19.78 -2.31 28.76
C SER A 124 -20.90 -2.22 27.71
N ARG A 125 -22.11 -1.76 28.08
CA ARG A 125 -23.31 -1.77 27.22
C ARG A 125 -23.73 -0.38 26.68
N ARG A 126 -22.77 0.53 26.49
CA ARG A 126 -22.98 1.83 25.81
C ARG A 126 -21.78 2.20 24.94
N GLY A 127 -21.70 1.63 23.73
CA GLY A 127 -20.64 1.97 22.76
C GLY A 127 -20.70 1.17 21.46
N SER A 128 -20.79 -0.16 21.54
CA SER A 128 -20.83 -1.03 20.34
C SER A 128 -22.17 -0.91 19.60
N VAL A 129 -22.25 0.02 18.65
CA VAL A 129 -23.33 0.06 17.64
C VAL A 129 -22.94 -0.86 16.50
N LEU A 130 -23.26 -2.15 16.69
CA LEU A 130 -23.34 -3.22 15.68
C LEU A 130 -22.11 -3.34 14.75
N SER A 131 -21.19 -4.22 15.11
CA SER A 131 -20.37 -4.94 14.12
C SER A 131 -20.98 -6.32 13.91
N GLY A 132 -21.10 -6.79 12.65
CA GLY A 132 -21.73 -8.08 12.32
C GLY A 132 -20.98 -9.32 12.84
N LYS A 133 -19.78 -9.15 13.41
CA LYS A 133 -18.94 -10.25 13.91
C LYS A 133 -19.56 -11.06 15.05
N GLU A 134 -20.52 -10.51 15.79
CA GLU A 134 -21.15 -11.17 16.95
C GLU A 134 -22.14 -12.29 16.56
N GLU A 135 -22.60 -12.38 15.31
CA GLU A 135 -23.58 -13.39 14.88
C GLU A 135 -22.97 -14.65 14.22
N GLU A 136 -21.70 -14.63 13.79
CA GLU A 136 -21.05 -15.78 13.15
C GLU A 136 -20.19 -16.63 14.12
N ASP A 137 -20.46 -17.93 14.16
CA ASP A 137 -19.68 -18.91 14.93
C ASP A 137 -18.87 -19.87 14.03
N ILE A 138 -17.75 -20.40 14.54
CA ILE A 138 -16.85 -21.34 13.85
C ILE A 138 -17.55 -22.67 13.46
N THR A 139 -18.67 -23.01 14.09
CA THR A 139 -19.49 -24.16 13.69
C THR A 139 -20.34 -23.91 12.44
N MET A 140 -20.58 -22.64 12.09
CA MET A 140 -21.39 -22.28 10.92
C MET A 140 -20.65 -22.52 9.61
N GLU A 141 -21.38 -22.95 8.58
CA GLU A 141 -20.81 -23.16 7.24
C GLU A 141 -20.50 -21.81 6.56
N ALA A 142 -21.30 -20.77 6.80
CA ALA A 142 -21.07 -19.41 6.31
C ALA A 142 -19.70 -18.86 6.73
N TRP A 143 -19.35 -18.97 8.02
CA TRP A 143 -18.02 -18.59 8.53
C TRP A 143 -16.92 -19.28 7.70
N ARG A 144 -17.05 -20.58 7.45
CA ARG A 144 -16.07 -21.42 6.72
C ARG A 144 -16.00 -21.16 5.21
N MET A 145 -16.99 -20.49 4.62
CA MET A 145 -16.98 -20.13 3.20
C MET A 145 -16.21 -18.82 2.92
N HIS A 146 -15.72 -18.12 3.95
CA HIS A 146 -14.87 -16.95 3.76
C HIS A 146 -13.52 -17.33 3.12
N GLN A 147 -13.20 -16.70 1.98
CA GLN A 147 -11.99 -17.01 1.21
C GLN A 147 -10.68 -16.75 1.96
N LYS A 148 -10.69 -15.90 3.00
CA LYS A 148 -9.51 -15.51 3.78
C LYS A 148 -9.86 -15.14 5.21
N HIS A 149 -9.54 -16.00 6.16
CA HIS A 149 -9.54 -15.65 7.59
C HIS A 149 -8.20 -15.04 7.99
N ILE A 150 -8.23 -14.14 8.96
CA ILE A 150 -7.05 -13.50 9.54
C ILE A 150 -7.21 -13.51 11.06
N PHE A 151 -6.14 -13.91 11.76
CA PHE A 151 -6.06 -14.03 13.20
C PHE A 151 -4.77 -13.35 13.70
N VAL A 152 -4.88 -12.62 14.81
CA VAL A 152 -3.73 -12.09 15.55
C VAL A 152 -3.81 -12.59 16.98
N LEU A 153 -2.68 -13.07 17.49
CA LEU A 153 -2.52 -13.59 18.85
C LEU A 153 -1.17 -13.17 19.44
N SER A 154 -1.05 -13.20 20.77
CA SER A 154 0.24 -13.01 21.44
C SER A 154 1.07 -14.30 21.44
N GLU A 155 2.36 -14.21 21.72
CA GLU A 155 3.22 -15.38 21.95
C GLU A 155 2.78 -16.24 23.16
N ALA A 156 1.90 -15.73 24.03
CA ALA A 156 1.22 -16.51 25.07
C ALA A 156 -0.03 -17.26 24.57
N GLY A 157 -0.31 -17.25 23.26
CA GLY A 157 -1.46 -17.90 22.62
C GLY A 157 -2.80 -17.20 22.83
N LYS A 158 -2.83 -15.99 23.41
CA LYS A 158 -4.07 -15.24 23.63
C LYS A 158 -4.58 -14.62 22.33
N PRO A 159 -5.86 -14.72 21.99
CA PRO A 159 -6.43 -14.02 20.84
C PRO A 159 -6.36 -12.50 21.05
N ILE A 160 -6.14 -11.76 19.97
CA ILE A 160 -6.07 -10.28 19.94
C ILE A 160 -7.04 -9.71 18.91
N TYR A 161 -7.15 -10.33 17.74
CA TYR A 161 -8.10 -9.93 16.69
C TYR A 161 -8.46 -11.13 15.82
N SER A 162 -9.72 -11.23 15.42
CA SER A 162 -10.22 -12.05 14.33
C SER A 162 -10.92 -11.17 13.29
N ARG A 163 -10.74 -11.50 12.02
CA ARG A 163 -11.53 -10.90 10.93
C ARG A 163 -12.99 -11.38 10.94
N TYR A 164 -13.26 -12.62 11.35
CA TYR A 164 -14.60 -13.23 11.34
C TYR A 164 -14.85 -14.04 12.62
N GLY A 165 -16.02 -13.86 13.24
CA GLY A 165 -16.39 -14.50 14.51
C GLY A 165 -15.60 -13.99 15.73
N CYS A 166 -16.05 -14.41 16.92
CA CYS A 166 -15.60 -13.89 18.22
C CYS A 166 -14.25 -14.47 18.70
N GLU A 167 -13.36 -13.61 19.18
CA GLU A 167 -12.03 -13.93 19.73
C GLU A 167 -12.06 -14.97 20.86
N GLU A 168 -12.99 -14.85 21.82
CA GLU A 168 -13.18 -15.82 22.90
C GLU A 168 -13.45 -17.24 22.38
N ALA A 169 -14.34 -17.36 21.39
CA ALA A 169 -14.71 -18.65 20.80
C ALA A 169 -13.55 -19.27 20.00
N LEU A 170 -12.75 -18.42 19.35
CA LEU A 170 -11.59 -18.81 18.55
C LEU A 170 -10.32 -19.08 19.37
N SER A 171 -10.33 -18.80 20.68
CA SER A 171 -9.21 -18.99 21.61
C SER A 171 -8.57 -20.39 21.52
N THR A 172 -9.37 -21.45 21.47
CA THR A 172 -8.88 -22.84 21.30
C THR A 172 -8.14 -23.03 19.98
N THR A 173 -8.65 -22.46 18.88
CA THR A 173 -8.05 -22.53 17.54
C THR A 173 -6.74 -21.76 17.48
N MET A 174 -6.69 -20.56 18.05
CA MET A 174 -5.45 -19.76 18.14
C MET A 174 -4.42 -20.43 19.05
N GLY A 175 -4.84 -21.10 20.13
CA GLY A 175 -3.97 -21.92 20.97
C GLY A 175 -3.31 -23.08 20.21
N VAL A 176 -4.05 -23.75 19.31
CA VAL A 176 -3.47 -24.78 18.42
C VAL A 176 -2.50 -24.16 17.40
N MET A 177 -2.82 -22.99 16.84
CA MET A 177 -1.89 -22.26 15.94
C MET A 177 -0.59 -21.89 16.66
N MET A 178 -0.67 -21.39 17.89
CA MET A 178 0.52 -21.08 18.70
C MET A 178 1.32 -22.35 19.05
N ALA A 179 0.65 -23.45 19.38
CA ALA A 179 1.32 -24.72 19.64
C ALA A 179 2.11 -25.24 18.42
N LEU A 180 1.61 -25.07 17.20
CA LEU A 180 2.33 -25.38 15.97
C LEU A 180 3.57 -24.49 15.78
N VAL A 181 3.46 -23.18 16.06
CA VAL A 181 4.60 -22.24 16.01
C VAL A 181 5.68 -22.65 17.01
N SER A 182 5.31 -22.84 18.28
CA SER A 182 6.24 -23.21 19.36
C SER A 182 6.89 -24.57 19.16
N PHE A 183 6.19 -25.54 18.55
CA PHE A 183 6.74 -26.84 18.22
C PHE A 183 7.88 -26.74 17.19
N VAL A 184 7.68 -25.98 16.12
CA VAL A 184 8.70 -25.78 15.07
C VAL A 184 9.86 -24.91 15.58
N GLU A 185 9.59 -23.96 16.48
CA GLU A 185 10.62 -23.14 17.15
C GLU A 185 11.54 -23.98 18.06
N ALA A 186 11.04 -25.03 18.70
CA ALA A 186 11.86 -25.93 19.51
C ALA A 186 12.97 -26.63 18.70
N GLU A 187 12.77 -26.82 17.39
CA GLU A 187 13.77 -27.33 16.45
C GLU A 187 14.71 -26.24 15.89
N LYS A 188 14.65 -25.01 16.42
CA LYS A 188 15.31 -23.80 15.92
C LYS A 188 14.93 -23.42 14.48
N ASN A 189 13.71 -23.76 14.08
CA ASN A 189 13.16 -23.45 12.77
C ASN A 189 11.98 -22.47 12.92
N ALA A 190 11.49 -21.91 11.80
CA ALA A 190 10.35 -21.00 11.81
C ALA A 190 9.29 -21.47 10.80
N ILE A 191 8.08 -21.74 11.28
CA ILE A 191 6.95 -22.04 10.39
C ILE A 191 6.60 -20.79 9.57
N ARG A 192 6.56 -20.95 8.24
CA ARG A 192 6.20 -19.89 7.29
C ARG A 192 4.82 -20.12 6.69
N SER A 193 4.56 -21.35 6.25
CA SER A 193 3.30 -21.72 5.61
C SER A 193 3.00 -23.21 5.72
N ILE A 194 1.72 -23.57 5.84
CA ILE A 194 1.18 -24.92 5.61
C ILE A 194 0.30 -24.88 4.35
N HIS A 195 0.38 -25.92 3.53
CA HIS A 195 -0.43 -26.09 2.32
C HIS A 195 -1.26 -27.36 2.42
N ALA A 196 -2.59 -27.25 2.29
CA ALA A 196 -3.52 -28.39 2.32
C ALA A 196 -4.78 -28.08 1.50
N ASP A 197 -5.19 -29.00 0.62
CA ASP A 197 -6.47 -28.97 -0.12
C ASP A 197 -6.85 -27.62 -0.76
N GLY A 198 -5.86 -26.90 -1.29
CA GLY A 198 -6.01 -25.58 -1.92
C GLY A 198 -5.92 -24.38 -0.98
N TYR A 199 -5.97 -24.62 0.34
CA TYR A 199 -5.74 -23.60 1.36
C TYR A 199 -4.24 -23.39 1.62
N LYS A 200 -3.89 -22.14 1.91
CA LYS A 200 -2.62 -21.70 2.48
C LYS A 200 -2.88 -21.19 3.89
N VAL A 201 -2.22 -21.78 4.88
CA VAL A 201 -2.10 -21.18 6.22
C VAL A 201 -0.74 -20.50 6.28
N VAL A 202 -0.70 -19.18 6.37
CA VAL A 202 0.55 -18.39 6.37
C VAL A 202 0.76 -17.78 7.75
N PHE A 203 1.99 -17.88 8.26
CA PHE A 203 2.39 -17.47 9.60
C PHE A 203 3.43 -16.35 9.52
N VAL A 204 3.18 -15.24 10.22
CA VAL A 204 4.11 -14.12 10.37
C VAL A 204 4.30 -13.85 11.87
N ARG A 205 5.51 -14.08 12.37
CA ARG A 205 5.87 -13.79 13.76
C ARG A 205 6.68 -12.49 13.84
N LYS A 206 6.23 -11.59 14.72
CA LYS A 206 6.86 -10.31 15.06
C LYS A 206 6.64 -10.10 16.56
N SER A 207 7.49 -10.72 17.39
CA SER A 207 7.39 -10.69 18.86
C SER A 207 7.09 -9.27 19.38
N PRO A 208 6.11 -9.07 20.27
CA PRO A 208 5.36 -10.09 21.03
C PRO A 208 4.13 -10.71 20.32
N LEU A 209 3.97 -10.48 19.01
CA LEU A 209 2.80 -10.89 18.22
C LEU A 209 3.07 -12.04 17.25
N VAL A 210 2.06 -12.87 17.05
CA VAL A 210 1.98 -13.91 16.02
C VAL A 210 0.71 -13.69 15.21
N LEU A 211 0.86 -13.60 13.89
CA LEU A 211 -0.21 -13.32 12.94
C LEU A 211 -0.36 -14.52 11.99
N VAL A 212 -1.59 -14.93 11.73
CA VAL A 212 -1.91 -16.12 10.94
C VAL A 212 -3.05 -15.79 9.96
N ALA A 213 -2.85 -16.09 8.68
CA ALA A 213 -3.90 -16.06 7.67
C ALA A 213 -4.23 -17.49 7.22
N VAL A 214 -5.52 -17.79 7.01
CA VAL A 214 -6.00 -19.03 6.36
C VAL A 214 -6.73 -18.62 5.10
N ALA A 215 -6.11 -18.82 3.93
CA ALA A 215 -6.57 -18.27 2.66
C ALA A 215 -6.71 -19.33 1.55
N GLN A 216 -7.86 -19.30 0.87
CA GLN A 216 -8.17 -20.06 -0.34
C GLN A 216 -8.07 -19.19 -1.62
N THR A 217 -7.38 -18.04 -1.53
CA THR A 217 -7.25 -17.06 -2.63
C THR A 217 -6.18 -17.44 -3.65
N ARG A 218 -6.03 -16.67 -4.75
CA ARG A 218 -4.96 -16.88 -5.75
C ARG A 218 -3.59 -16.30 -5.36
N GLN A 219 -3.51 -15.65 -4.20
CA GLN A 219 -2.33 -14.91 -3.75
C GLN A 219 -1.14 -15.83 -3.46
N SER A 220 0.09 -15.33 -3.61
CA SER A 220 1.28 -16.06 -3.14
C SER A 220 1.40 -16.04 -1.60
N GLU A 221 2.22 -16.95 -1.05
CA GLU A 221 2.62 -16.93 0.36
C GLU A 221 3.20 -15.57 0.77
N GLN A 222 3.97 -14.94 -0.13
CA GLN A 222 4.63 -13.64 0.10
C GLN A 222 3.63 -12.48 0.13
N GLU A 223 2.63 -12.49 -0.76
CA GLU A 223 1.53 -11.50 -0.74
C GLU A 223 0.74 -11.58 0.57
N ILE A 224 0.35 -12.79 0.99
CA ILE A 224 -0.40 -13.00 2.24
C ILE A 224 0.46 -12.63 3.46
N ALA A 225 1.76 -12.92 3.44
CA ALA A 225 2.68 -12.49 4.50
C ALA A 225 2.82 -10.97 4.58
N GLN A 226 2.79 -10.26 3.44
CA GLN A 226 2.82 -8.79 3.43
C GLN A 226 1.49 -8.19 3.93
N GLU A 227 0.34 -8.79 3.61
CA GLU A 227 -0.96 -8.39 4.20
C GLU A 227 -0.96 -8.51 5.73
N LEU A 228 -0.46 -9.63 6.26
CA LEU A 228 -0.28 -9.79 7.71
C LEU A 228 0.70 -8.74 8.27
N LEU A 229 1.76 -8.40 7.52
CA LEU A 229 2.72 -7.37 7.94
C LEU A 229 2.09 -5.95 7.98
N TYR A 230 1.21 -5.61 7.04
CA TYR A 230 0.43 -4.36 7.12
C TYR A 230 -0.49 -4.31 8.35
N ILE A 231 -1.12 -5.43 8.72
CA ILE A 231 -1.94 -5.53 9.94
C ILE A 231 -1.08 -5.40 11.20
N TYR A 232 0.11 -6.01 11.22
CA TYR A 232 1.09 -5.80 12.28
C TYR A 232 1.46 -4.31 12.42
N TYR A 233 1.74 -3.62 11.30
CA TYR A 233 2.04 -2.18 11.33
C TYR A 233 0.85 -1.32 11.75
N GLN A 234 -0.39 -1.71 11.44
CA GLN A 234 -1.60 -1.04 11.92
C GLN A 234 -1.79 -1.16 13.44
N ILE A 235 -1.43 -2.30 14.03
CA ILE A 235 -1.43 -2.49 15.49
C ILE A 235 -0.27 -1.71 16.14
N VAL A 236 0.91 -1.73 15.51
CA VAL A 236 2.09 -1.00 15.98
C VAL A 236 1.93 0.51 15.86
N SER A 237 1.16 1.04 14.91
CA SER A 237 0.84 2.47 14.89
C SER A 237 -0.09 2.85 16.04
N LEU A 238 -1.14 2.06 16.30
CA LEU A 238 -2.13 2.35 17.34
C LEU A 238 -1.54 2.35 18.76
N LEU A 239 -0.58 1.48 19.06
CA LEU A 239 0.00 1.31 20.41
C LEU A 239 1.49 1.67 20.53
N THR A 240 2.21 1.95 19.44
CA THR A 240 3.68 2.03 19.38
C THR A 240 4.41 0.72 19.71
N LEU A 241 5.56 0.47 19.07
CA LEU A 241 6.39 -0.70 19.37
C LEU A 241 7.00 -0.66 20.78
N THR A 242 7.25 0.54 21.31
CA THR A 242 7.87 0.74 22.63
C THR A 242 6.92 0.40 23.77
N GLN A 243 5.67 0.89 23.73
CA GLN A 243 4.67 0.53 24.74
C GLN A 243 4.30 -0.96 24.63
N LEU A 244 4.11 -1.48 23.41
CA LEU A 244 3.84 -2.90 23.15
C LEU A 244 4.88 -3.81 23.82
N ASN A 245 6.17 -3.52 23.65
CA ASN A 245 7.24 -4.26 24.33
C ASN A 245 7.24 -4.04 25.86
N ARG A 246 7.07 -2.80 26.34
CA ARG A 246 7.00 -2.48 27.78
C ARG A 246 5.87 -3.25 28.49
N ILE A 247 4.71 -3.39 27.85
CA ILE A 247 3.56 -4.15 28.37
C ILE A 247 3.91 -5.63 28.53
N PHE A 248 4.43 -6.30 27.50
CA PHE A 248 4.74 -7.73 27.59
C PHE A 248 5.95 -8.04 28.47
N GLN A 249 6.92 -7.12 28.59
CA GLN A 249 8.03 -7.24 29.55
C GLN A 249 7.53 -7.17 31.01
N GLN A 250 6.56 -6.31 31.31
CA GLN A 250 5.99 -6.19 32.66
C GLN A 250 4.94 -7.27 32.97
N LYS A 251 4.09 -7.61 31.99
CA LYS A 251 2.94 -8.52 32.13
C LYS A 251 2.80 -9.37 30.86
N GLN A 252 3.61 -10.44 30.75
CA GLN A 252 3.57 -11.39 29.62
C GLN A 252 2.16 -11.93 29.30
N ASN A 253 1.29 -12.04 30.31
CA ASN A 253 -0.08 -12.50 30.20
C ASN A 253 -1.12 -11.36 30.15
N TYR A 254 -0.75 -10.13 29.76
CA TYR A 254 -1.71 -9.05 29.51
C TYR A 254 -2.69 -9.41 28.37
N ASP A 255 -3.87 -8.76 28.32
CA ASP A 255 -4.88 -8.94 27.27
C ASP A 255 -4.97 -7.66 26.43
N LEU A 256 -4.25 -7.62 25.31
CA LEU A 256 -4.12 -6.45 24.44
C LEU A 256 -5.46 -5.93 23.89
N ARG A 257 -6.50 -6.76 23.86
CA ARG A 257 -7.82 -6.39 23.34
C ARG A 257 -8.44 -5.21 24.08
N ARG A 258 -8.03 -4.98 25.33
CA ARG A 258 -8.40 -3.79 26.12
C ARG A 258 -7.87 -2.49 25.52
N LEU A 259 -6.64 -2.51 25.01
CA LEU A 259 -5.97 -1.34 24.43
C LEU A 259 -6.32 -1.12 22.95
N LEU A 260 -6.72 -2.19 22.25
CA LEU A 260 -7.20 -2.15 20.87
C LEU A 260 -8.73 -2.01 20.76
N ALA A 261 -9.45 -1.90 21.88
CA ALA A 261 -10.91 -1.77 21.90
C ALA A 261 -11.37 -0.53 21.13
N GLY A 262 -12.30 -0.71 20.19
CA GLY A 262 -12.79 0.34 19.28
C GLY A 262 -11.94 0.55 18.01
N SER A 263 -10.74 -0.06 17.92
CA SER A 263 -9.87 0.01 16.74
C SER A 263 -10.10 -1.12 15.73
N GLU A 264 -10.98 -2.08 16.04
CA GLU A 264 -11.22 -3.28 15.22
C GLU A 264 -11.68 -2.89 13.82
N ARG A 265 -12.51 -1.84 13.73
CA ARG A 265 -13.01 -1.24 12.47
C ARG A 265 -11.89 -0.70 11.57
N ILE A 266 -10.79 -0.21 12.15
CA ILE A 266 -9.65 0.30 11.39
C ILE A 266 -8.91 -0.88 10.75
N THR A 267 -8.69 -1.94 11.52
CA THR A 267 -8.09 -3.19 11.03
C THR A 267 -8.99 -3.88 10.00
N ASP A 268 -10.30 -3.88 10.21
CA ASP A 268 -11.27 -4.41 9.24
C ASP A 268 -11.25 -3.62 7.92
N ASN A 269 -11.34 -2.29 7.98
CA ASN A 269 -11.25 -1.43 6.80
C ASN A 269 -9.92 -1.63 6.04
N LEU A 270 -8.80 -1.85 6.75
CA LEU A 270 -7.52 -2.17 6.12
C LEU A 270 -7.57 -3.51 5.37
N VAL A 271 -8.19 -4.55 5.94
CA VAL A 271 -8.36 -5.85 5.26
C VAL A 271 -9.23 -5.71 4.00
N ASP A 272 -10.31 -4.94 4.04
CA ASP A 272 -11.15 -4.67 2.87
C ASP A 272 -10.43 -3.82 1.81
N LEU A 273 -9.59 -2.88 2.24
CA LEU A 273 -8.77 -2.06 1.36
C LEU A 273 -7.68 -2.90 0.65
N MET A 274 -7.00 -3.79 1.38
CA MET A 274 -6.04 -4.75 0.80
C MET A 274 -6.69 -5.73 -0.19
N ALA A 275 -7.96 -6.09 0.03
CA ALA A 275 -8.71 -6.96 -0.87
C ALA A 275 -9.12 -6.27 -2.19
N ARG A 276 -9.06 -4.94 -2.28
CA ARG A 276 -9.55 -4.15 -3.43
C ARG A 276 -8.51 -3.30 -4.14
N ASP A 277 -7.53 -2.75 -3.42
CA ASP A 277 -6.53 -1.87 -4.03
C ASP A 277 -5.27 -2.64 -4.47
N PRO A 278 -4.92 -2.68 -5.78
CA PRO A 278 -3.67 -3.28 -6.26
C PRO A 278 -2.38 -2.65 -5.69
N SER A 279 -2.43 -1.50 -5.01
CA SER A 279 -1.28 -0.89 -4.34
C SER A 279 -0.60 -1.86 -3.36
N PHE A 280 -1.38 -2.65 -2.63
CA PHE A 280 -0.88 -3.66 -1.68
C PHE A 280 -0.27 -4.87 -2.41
N LEU A 281 -0.89 -5.32 -3.50
CA LEU A 281 -0.34 -6.38 -4.36
C LEU A 281 0.97 -5.95 -5.06
N MET A 282 1.06 -4.67 -5.45
CA MET A 282 2.23 -4.10 -6.11
C MET A 282 3.36 -3.75 -5.14
N GLY A 283 3.08 -3.52 -3.85
CA GLY A 283 4.05 -2.96 -2.91
C GLY A 283 4.57 -1.60 -3.36
N ALA A 284 3.67 -0.76 -3.89
CA ALA A 284 4.00 0.51 -4.52
C ALA A 284 2.81 1.49 -4.39
N ALA A 285 3.08 2.79 -4.34
CA ALA A 285 2.01 3.80 -4.30
C ALA A 285 1.46 4.07 -5.71
N ARG A 286 0.14 4.28 -5.83
CA ARG A 286 -0.50 4.62 -7.12
C ARG A 286 -0.25 6.08 -7.45
N CYS A 287 0.21 6.35 -8.67
CA CYS A 287 0.21 7.68 -9.26
C CYS A 287 -1.23 8.13 -9.59
N LEU A 288 -1.40 9.37 -10.08
CA LEU A 288 -2.71 9.83 -10.56
C LEU A 288 -3.28 8.83 -11.58
N PRO A 289 -4.52 8.32 -11.40
CA PRO A 289 -5.13 7.38 -12.34
C PRO A 289 -5.19 7.95 -13.76
N MET A 290 -4.93 7.11 -14.75
CA MET A 290 -4.95 7.56 -16.14
C MET A 290 -6.38 7.53 -16.67
N ALA A 291 -6.90 8.65 -17.17
CA ALA A 291 -8.22 8.71 -17.79
C ALA A 291 -8.37 7.57 -18.82
N ALA A 292 -9.39 6.73 -18.69
CA ALA A 292 -9.41 5.41 -19.33
C ALA A 292 -9.39 5.43 -20.89
N GLY A 293 -9.76 6.55 -21.51
CA GLY A 293 -9.56 6.84 -22.94
C GLY A 293 -8.09 6.89 -23.40
N VAL A 294 -7.11 6.83 -22.49
CA VAL A 294 -5.70 6.59 -22.81
C VAL A 294 -5.52 5.33 -23.67
N ARG A 295 -6.36 4.30 -23.49
CA ARG A 295 -6.30 3.07 -24.30
C ARG A 295 -6.49 3.35 -25.80
N ASP A 296 -7.37 4.30 -26.14
CA ASP A 296 -7.57 4.77 -27.51
C ASP A 296 -6.39 5.61 -28.01
N VAL A 297 -5.83 6.47 -27.15
CA VAL A 297 -4.65 7.32 -27.46
C VAL A 297 -3.40 6.48 -27.77
N VAL A 298 -3.20 5.34 -27.10
CA VAL A 298 -2.09 4.42 -27.41
C VAL A 298 -2.38 3.57 -28.67
N GLY A 299 -3.62 3.54 -29.15
CA GLY A 299 -4.00 2.86 -30.40
C GLY A 299 -3.77 1.35 -30.34
N ILE A 300 -4.17 0.72 -29.24
CA ILE A 300 -4.04 -0.71 -28.99
C ILE A 300 -5.43 -1.37 -29.02
N PRO A 301 -5.79 -2.12 -30.07
CA PRO A 301 -7.00 -2.93 -30.05
C PRO A 301 -6.89 -4.02 -28.98
N ASP A 302 -8.05 -4.48 -28.49
CA ASP A 302 -8.20 -5.52 -27.47
C ASP A 302 -7.63 -5.23 -26.06
N LEU A 303 -6.93 -4.11 -25.81
CA LEU A 303 -6.45 -3.75 -24.47
C LEU A 303 -7.61 -3.32 -23.57
N ARG A 304 -7.83 -4.05 -22.47
CA ARG A 304 -8.86 -3.69 -21.48
C ARG A 304 -8.29 -2.87 -20.32
N HIS A 305 -7.20 -3.34 -19.71
CA HIS A 305 -6.57 -2.72 -18.53
C HIS A 305 -5.08 -3.10 -18.46
N PHE A 306 -4.26 -2.30 -17.79
CA PHE A 306 -2.88 -2.64 -17.46
C PHE A 306 -2.43 -2.04 -16.12
N ILE A 307 -1.37 -2.60 -15.55
CA ILE A 307 -0.67 -2.07 -14.38
C ILE A 307 0.81 -2.02 -14.73
N TYR A 308 1.43 -0.85 -14.62
CA TYR A 308 2.88 -0.66 -14.78
C TYR A 308 3.49 -0.12 -13.49
N LYS A 309 4.46 -0.84 -12.93
CA LYS A 309 5.20 -0.48 -11.72
C LYS A 309 6.66 -0.26 -12.07
N SER A 310 7.19 0.90 -11.69
CA SER A 310 8.62 1.20 -11.79
C SER A 310 9.29 0.82 -10.47
N LYS A 311 10.30 -0.07 -10.53
CA LYS A 311 11.01 -0.55 -9.34
C LYS A 311 11.95 0.49 -8.75
N SER A 312 12.35 1.50 -9.52
CA SER A 312 13.28 2.54 -9.07
C SER A 312 12.61 3.70 -8.33
N SER A 313 11.30 3.93 -8.52
CA SER A 313 10.56 4.99 -7.83
C SER A 313 9.63 4.49 -6.73
N GLY A 314 9.35 3.19 -6.65
CA GLY A 314 8.34 2.65 -5.71
C GLY A 314 6.90 3.02 -6.09
N LEU A 315 6.68 3.41 -7.35
CA LEU A 315 5.40 3.91 -7.85
C LEU A 315 4.85 3.01 -8.97
N PHE A 316 3.52 2.95 -9.06
CA PHE A 316 2.82 2.32 -10.17
C PHE A 316 1.72 3.20 -10.75
N THR A 317 1.33 2.91 -11.99
CA THR A 317 0.21 3.54 -12.68
C THR A 317 -0.67 2.50 -13.35
N SER A 318 -1.96 2.82 -13.44
CA SER A 318 -3.00 2.06 -14.11
C SER A 318 -4.03 3.05 -14.68
N PRO A 319 -4.70 2.73 -15.80
CA PRO A 319 -5.87 3.49 -16.20
C PRO A 319 -6.99 3.33 -15.18
N GLU A 320 -7.98 4.21 -15.24
CA GLU A 320 -9.24 4.00 -14.54
C GLU A 320 -9.92 2.71 -15.02
N ILE A 321 -10.66 2.07 -14.12
CA ILE A 321 -11.36 0.83 -14.43
C ILE A 321 -12.62 1.17 -15.24
N GLU A 322 -12.72 0.57 -16.42
CA GLU A 322 -13.80 0.82 -17.38
C GLU A 322 -14.44 -0.50 -17.83
N ALA A 323 -15.45 -0.45 -18.71
CA ALA A 323 -16.11 -1.66 -19.21
C ALA A 323 -15.11 -2.66 -19.83
N PRO A 324 -15.21 -3.99 -19.56
CA PRO A 324 -16.29 -4.69 -18.85
C PRO A 324 -15.93 -5.02 -17.37
N TYR A 325 -15.56 -4.01 -16.59
CA TYR A 325 -15.27 -4.15 -15.14
C TYR A 325 -16.05 -3.12 -14.32
N ILE A 326 -17.38 -3.16 -14.43
CA ILE A 326 -18.28 -2.17 -13.83
C ILE A 326 -18.68 -2.60 -12.42
N THR A 327 -18.98 -3.89 -12.21
CA THR A 327 -19.40 -4.41 -10.90
C THR A 327 -18.20 -4.70 -9.99
N GLU A 328 -18.42 -4.84 -8.68
CA GLU A 328 -17.34 -5.15 -7.74
C GLU A 328 -16.79 -6.56 -7.97
N GLU A 329 -17.64 -7.53 -8.28
CA GLU A 329 -17.23 -8.91 -8.60
C GLU A 329 -16.35 -8.96 -9.86
N GLU A 330 -16.59 -8.08 -10.84
CA GLU A 330 -15.74 -7.96 -12.01
C GLU A 330 -14.36 -7.35 -11.67
N LYS A 331 -14.31 -6.40 -10.72
CA LYS A 331 -13.06 -5.77 -10.24
C LYS A 331 -12.23 -6.71 -9.38
N GLU A 332 -12.86 -7.39 -8.42
CA GLU A 332 -12.23 -8.43 -7.59
C GLU A 332 -11.68 -9.55 -8.48
N ARG A 333 -12.45 -10.00 -9.47
CA ARG A 333 -12.01 -10.96 -10.49
C ARG A 333 -10.81 -10.45 -11.32
N LEU A 334 -10.78 -9.16 -11.68
CA LEU A 334 -9.62 -8.57 -12.37
C LEU A 334 -8.38 -8.54 -11.46
N LEU A 335 -8.54 -8.26 -10.17
CA LEU A 335 -7.45 -8.28 -9.18
C LEU A 335 -6.96 -9.71 -8.92
N GLU A 336 -7.84 -10.71 -8.81
CA GLU A 336 -7.49 -12.14 -8.76
C GLU A 336 -6.62 -12.56 -9.95
N LEU A 337 -6.93 -12.06 -11.15
CA LEU A 337 -6.13 -12.34 -12.35
C LEU A 337 -4.74 -11.67 -12.26
N TYR A 338 -4.61 -10.49 -11.68
CA TYR A 338 -3.31 -9.89 -11.39
C TYR A 338 -2.53 -10.63 -10.29
N GLN A 339 -3.17 -11.07 -9.21
CA GLN A 339 -2.56 -11.94 -8.18
C GLN A 339 -2.04 -13.25 -8.78
N PHE A 340 -2.82 -13.88 -9.67
CA PHE A 340 -2.46 -15.10 -10.39
C PHE A 340 -1.24 -14.94 -11.33
N LEU A 341 -1.02 -13.73 -11.87
CA LEU A 341 0.18 -13.38 -12.65
C LEU A 341 1.37 -13.03 -11.74
N HIS A 342 1.14 -12.23 -10.69
CA HIS A 342 2.16 -11.76 -9.76
C HIS A 342 2.82 -12.93 -9.02
N SER A 343 2.01 -13.82 -8.44
CA SER A 343 2.47 -15.08 -7.85
C SER A 343 3.25 -15.95 -8.85
N ARG A 344 2.83 -16.00 -10.12
CA ARG A 344 3.58 -16.58 -11.27
C ARG A 344 4.98 -15.96 -11.47
N ALA A 345 5.06 -14.63 -11.47
CA ALA A 345 6.29 -13.91 -11.77
C ALA A 345 7.30 -13.96 -10.62
N HIS A 346 6.83 -13.85 -9.38
CA HIS A 346 7.67 -13.73 -8.18
C HIS A 346 7.87 -15.05 -7.40
N ASN A 347 7.34 -16.17 -7.89
CA ASN A 347 7.62 -17.49 -7.31
C ASN A 347 9.13 -17.75 -7.23
N SER A 348 9.68 -17.74 -6.02
CA SER A 348 11.13 -17.74 -5.77
C SER A 348 11.83 -19.04 -6.22
N SER A 349 11.09 -20.12 -6.50
CA SER A 349 11.65 -21.35 -7.07
C SER A 349 11.94 -21.25 -8.57
N ARG A 350 11.11 -20.50 -9.32
CA ARG A 350 11.15 -20.36 -10.79
C ARG A 350 10.45 -19.06 -11.23
N PRO A 351 11.10 -17.89 -11.10
CA PRO A 351 10.51 -16.61 -11.50
C PRO A 351 10.29 -16.57 -13.03
N LEU A 352 9.06 -16.27 -13.45
CA LEU A 352 8.67 -16.22 -14.86
C LEU A 352 8.63 -14.77 -15.36
N ASN A 353 9.77 -14.31 -15.90
CA ASN A 353 9.94 -12.94 -16.42
C ASN A 353 9.00 -12.58 -17.58
N ASN A 354 8.43 -13.56 -18.29
CA ASN A 354 7.42 -13.33 -19.31
C ASN A 354 6.36 -14.45 -19.28
N ILE A 355 5.11 -14.08 -19.03
CA ILE A 355 3.95 -14.99 -18.96
C ILE A 355 2.93 -14.54 -20.00
N TYR A 356 2.37 -15.48 -20.75
CA TYR A 356 1.15 -15.27 -21.53
C TYR A 356 0.17 -16.38 -21.21
N TYR A 357 -1.03 -16.03 -20.75
CA TYR A 357 -2.06 -16.95 -20.31
C TYR A 357 -3.37 -16.66 -21.03
N THR A 358 -3.98 -17.69 -21.62
CA THR A 358 -5.26 -17.59 -22.33
C THR A 358 -6.40 -18.08 -21.42
N GLY A 359 -7.22 -17.17 -20.92
CA GLY A 359 -8.47 -17.51 -20.23
C GLY A 359 -9.66 -17.57 -21.18
N SER A 360 -10.83 -17.94 -20.66
CA SER A 360 -12.09 -17.89 -21.41
C SER A 360 -12.59 -16.45 -21.62
N ASN A 361 -12.35 -15.58 -20.63
CA ASN A 361 -12.94 -14.25 -20.55
C ASN A 361 -11.93 -13.12 -20.82
N GLU A 362 -10.63 -13.40 -20.68
CA GLU A 362 -9.49 -12.50 -20.83
C GLU A 362 -8.27 -13.27 -21.35
N ASN A 363 -7.42 -12.59 -22.14
CA ASN A 363 -6.03 -12.98 -22.35
C ASN A 363 -5.13 -12.12 -21.47
N LEU A 364 -4.17 -12.73 -20.80
CA LEU A 364 -3.30 -12.08 -19.81
C LEU A 364 -1.84 -12.13 -20.24
N LEU A 365 -1.10 -11.05 -19.98
CA LEU A 365 0.34 -10.98 -20.22
C LEU A 365 1.03 -10.33 -19.01
N ALA A 366 2.05 -10.98 -18.46
CA ALA A 366 2.97 -10.37 -17.48
C ALA A 366 4.38 -10.28 -18.06
N TRP A 367 5.04 -9.16 -17.85
CA TRP A 367 6.45 -8.94 -18.18
C TRP A 367 7.15 -8.29 -17.00
N VAL A 368 8.05 -9.04 -16.36
CA VAL A 368 8.80 -8.60 -15.19
C VAL A 368 10.28 -8.54 -15.51
N THR A 369 10.92 -7.48 -15.03
CA THR A 369 12.35 -7.21 -15.21
C THR A 369 12.96 -6.72 -13.89
N SER A 370 14.25 -6.37 -13.90
CA SER A 370 14.92 -5.70 -12.79
C SER A 370 14.49 -4.24 -12.60
N ALA A 371 14.02 -3.57 -13.66
CA ALA A 371 13.66 -2.15 -13.63
C ALA A 371 12.15 -1.89 -13.49
N PHE A 372 11.31 -2.77 -14.05
CA PHE A 372 9.85 -2.59 -14.05
C PHE A 372 9.10 -3.94 -14.01
N GLU A 373 7.83 -3.86 -13.60
CA GLU A 373 6.81 -4.88 -13.79
C GLU A 373 5.68 -4.31 -14.66
N LEU A 374 5.19 -5.08 -15.62
CA LEU A 374 4.02 -4.77 -16.42
C LEU A 374 3.06 -5.97 -16.42
N TYR A 375 1.82 -5.74 -16.03
CA TYR A 375 0.74 -6.72 -16.11
C TYR A 375 -0.37 -6.17 -17.00
N VAL A 376 -0.86 -6.95 -17.96
CA VAL A 376 -1.78 -6.48 -19.00
C VAL A 376 -2.93 -7.47 -19.21
N CYS A 377 -4.13 -6.92 -19.31
CA CYS A 377 -5.38 -7.62 -19.57
C CYS A 377 -5.94 -7.26 -20.95
N PHE A 378 -6.19 -8.28 -21.77
CA PHE A 378 -6.68 -8.19 -23.14
C PHE A 378 -8.01 -8.94 -23.32
N SER A 379 -8.75 -8.57 -24.36
CA SER A 379 -9.88 -9.32 -24.90
C SER A 379 -9.49 -10.78 -25.25
N PRO A 380 -10.36 -11.78 -25.01
CA PRO A 380 -10.05 -13.19 -25.28
C PRO A 380 -9.91 -13.49 -26.78
N LEU A 381 -10.39 -12.59 -27.65
CA LEU A 381 -10.26 -12.69 -29.11
C LEU A 381 -8.85 -12.33 -29.63
N GLY A 382 -8.03 -11.66 -28.82
CA GLY A 382 -6.69 -11.21 -29.21
C GLY A 382 -5.69 -12.36 -29.34
N THR A 383 -4.90 -12.39 -30.42
CA THR A 383 -3.83 -13.40 -30.59
C THR A 383 -2.58 -13.06 -29.78
N LYS A 384 -1.78 -14.07 -29.40
CA LYS A 384 -0.49 -13.87 -28.71
C LYS A 384 0.45 -12.92 -29.47
N ALA A 385 0.45 -12.98 -30.81
CA ALA A 385 1.26 -12.09 -31.65
C ALA A 385 0.76 -10.63 -31.57
N ALA A 386 -0.55 -10.41 -31.58
CA ALA A 386 -1.15 -9.10 -31.37
C ALA A 386 -0.83 -8.56 -29.97
N ALA A 387 -0.99 -9.37 -28.92
CA ALA A 387 -0.69 -8.98 -27.53
C ALA A 387 0.78 -8.60 -27.32
N VAL A 388 1.74 -9.34 -27.90
CA VAL A 388 3.17 -8.97 -27.84
C VAL A 388 3.46 -7.68 -28.62
N SER A 389 2.83 -7.47 -29.77
CA SER A 389 2.93 -6.21 -30.52
C SER A 389 2.36 -5.02 -29.74
N ALA A 390 1.19 -5.20 -29.12
CA ALA A 390 0.53 -4.26 -28.24
C ALA A 390 1.40 -3.84 -27.05
N VAL A 391 1.96 -4.82 -26.32
CA VAL A 391 2.86 -4.54 -25.18
C VAL A 391 4.10 -3.76 -25.61
N ASN A 392 4.66 -4.06 -26.77
CA ASN A 392 5.80 -3.30 -27.31
C ASN A 392 5.44 -1.87 -27.75
N LYS A 393 4.17 -1.58 -28.10
CA LYS A 393 3.67 -0.21 -28.25
C LYS A 393 3.51 0.47 -26.90
N LEU A 394 2.82 -0.20 -25.96
CA LEU A 394 2.52 0.32 -24.62
C LEU A 394 3.81 0.71 -23.88
N MET A 395 4.83 -0.16 -23.86
CA MET A 395 6.12 0.13 -23.22
C MET A 395 6.89 1.30 -23.87
N LYS A 396 6.74 1.52 -25.19
CA LYS A 396 7.32 2.70 -25.86
C LYS A 396 6.58 3.99 -25.52
N TRP A 397 5.28 3.89 -25.25
CA TRP A 397 4.45 5.02 -24.86
C TRP A 397 4.68 5.40 -23.39
N ILE A 398 4.63 4.43 -22.47
CA ILE A 398 4.91 4.64 -21.04
C ILE A 398 6.28 5.30 -20.85
N ARG A 399 7.34 4.82 -21.53
CA ARG A 399 8.69 5.40 -21.48
C ARG A 399 8.85 6.79 -22.10
N LYS A 400 7.87 7.24 -22.89
CA LYS A 400 7.86 8.61 -23.44
C LYS A 400 7.14 9.57 -22.50
N GLU A 401 6.16 9.05 -21.77
CA GLU A 401 5.35 9.81 -20.82
C GLU A 401 5.86 9.66 -19.37
N GLU A 402 6.97 8.95 -19.13
CA GLU A 402 7.47 8.55 -17.81
C GLU A 402 7.69 9.75 -16.86
N ASP A 403 8.28 10.84 -17.36
CA ASP A 403 8.47 12.13 -16.65
C ASP A 403 7.16 12.87 -16.31
N ARG A 404 6.02 12.43 -16.85
CA ARG A 404 4.67 12.98 -16.61
C ARG A 404 3.80 12.06 -15.77
N LEU A 405 4.09 10.75 -15.79
CA LEU A 405 3.37 9.73 -15.03
C LEU A 405 3.90 9.62 -13.60
N PHE A 406 5.19 9.87 -13.39
CA PHE A 406 5.84 9.85 -12.09
C PHE A 406 6.29 11.26 -11.68
N ILE A 407 5.88 11.71 -10.49
CA ILE A 407 6.39 12.94 -9.88
C ILE A 407 7.78 12.63 -9.30
N LEU A 408 8.80 12.65 -10.16
CA LEU A 408 10.18 12.26 -9.81
C LEU A 408 10.98 13.39 -9.13
N THR A 409 10.46 14.61 -9.11
CA THR A 409 11.07 15.78 -8.46
C THR A 409 10.14 16.33 -7.38
N PRO A 410 10.58 16.45 -6.11
CA PRO A 410 9.86 17.27 -5.14
C PRO A 410 9.86 18.73 -5.61
N GLN A 411 8.74 19.44 -5.40
CA GLN A 411 8.70 20.87 -5.72
C GLN A 411 9.53 21.65 -4.70
N THR A 412 10.63 22.24 -5.15
CA THR A 412 11.38 23.24 -4.38
C THR A 412 10.62 24.55 -4.37
N TYR A 413 10.06 24.90 -3.21
CA TYR A 413 9.53 26.23 -2.89
C TYR A 413 10.64 27.17 -2.41
#